data_AF-A0A6J4H733-F1
#
_entry.id   AF-A0A6J4H733-F1
#
_cell.length_a   1.000
_cell.length_b   1.000
_cell.length_c   1.000
_cell.angle_alpha   90.00
_cell.angle_beta   90.00
_cell.angle_gamma   90.00
#
_symmetry.space_group_name_H-M   'P 1'
#
loop_
_entity.id
_entity.type
_entity.pdbx_description
1 polymer ?
#
loop_
_entity_poly.entity_id
_entity_poly.type
_entity_poly.pdbx_seq_one_letter_code
_entity_poly.pdbx_strand_id
1 'polypeptide(L)'
;MGSHRTAVEPIARPLTAVMTLRGHWLGLARVIWALCILLQIALVVAAIPAYYLQLRTPPEAVRAALAELGLSPGLYAAYLTAVLAIFSLGCFAVAAVVAWRRSRDAMALIVSLLLATMGAVNAPYAEALEKLHPILVWPVELSVSLLVCSLLLVLFLFPDNRFVPRRALAPVALWIAAVLVMLLGTGLYRVEAPQWFYVVLLGGFGAGVVAQIYRYKRVSDRLQRQQTKWVVFGVAAALVGQLLFGYLAALFPASLSPSEFHATPYDLASVTGVTFSYLFIPLSIGIAILRYRLWDIDIILNRTL
;
A
#
# COMPACT_ATOMS: atom_id res chain seq x y z
N MET A 1 -39.11 24.81 -56.13
CA MET A 1 -38.76 25.25 -54.77
C MET A 1 -38.57 24.02 -53.89
N GLY A 2 -37.33 23.57 -53.72
CA GLY A 2 -37.00 22.37 -52.95
C GLY A 2 -36.85 22.69 -51.46
N SER A 3 -37.57 21.97 -50.60
CA SER A 3 -37.40 22.05 -49.15
C SER A 3 -36.52 20.91 -48.66
N HIS A 4 -35.19 21.13 -48.62
CA HIS A 4 -34.27 20.30 -47.87
C HIS A 4 -34.51 20.49 -46.37
N ARG A 5 -35.23 19.56 -45.73
CA ARG A 5 -35.22 19.40 -44.27
C ARG A 5 -33.93 18.65 -43.92
N THR A 6 -32.99 19.37 -43.35
CA THR A 6 -31.76 18.86 -42.77
C THR A 6 -32.10 17.93 -41.60
N ALA A 7 -31.79 16.65 -41.75
CA ALA A 7 -31.81 15.68 -40.69
C ALA A 7 -30.73 16.05 -39.66
N VAL A 8 -31.13 16.28 -38.42
CA VAL A 8 -30.21 16.47 -37.30
C VAL A 8 -29.58 15.11 -37.01
N GLU A 9 -28.31 14.96 -37.36
CA GLU A 9 -27.51 13.79 -36.97
C GLU A 9 -27.47 13.67 -35.43
N PRO A 10 -27.69 12.47 -34.86
CA PRO A 10 -27.48 12.26 -33.45
C PRO A 10 -25.98 12.32 -33.17
N ILE A 11 -25.55 13.32 -32.41
CA ILE A 11 -24.18 13.44 -31.87
C ILE A 11 -23.82 12.11 -31.20
N ALA A 12 -22.92 11.36 -31.84
CA ALA A 12 -22.35 10.14 -31.30
C ALA A 12 -21.73 10.47 -29.94
N ARG A 13 -22.34 9.97 -28.85
CA ARG A 13 -21.76 10.02 -27.51
C ARG A 13 -20.38 9.38 -27.58
N PRO A 14 -19.30 10.02 -27.10
CA PRO A 14 -18.01 9.37 -27.02
C PRO A 14 -18.17 8.16 -26.09
N LEU A 15 -18.01 6.96 -26.64
CA LEU A 15 -17.96 5.72 -25.88
C LEU A 15 -16.80 5.84 -24.89
N THR A 16 -17.13 6.20 -23.65
CA THR A 16 -16.22 6.11 -22.52
C THR A 16 -15.93 4.64 -22.31
N ALA A 17 -14.90 4.13 -22.98
CA ALA A 17 -14.31 2.84 -22.71
C ALA A 17 -13.72 2.89 -21.30
N VAL A 18 -14.55 2.62 -20.31
CA VAL A 18 -14.13 2.12 -19.00
C VAL A 18 -13.70 0.69 -19.29
N MET A 19 -12.44 0.33 -19.00
CA MET A 19 -12.00 -1.07 -19.03
C MET A 19 -12.71 -1.83 -17.91
N THR A 20 -14.00 -2.14 -18.10
CA THR A 20 -14.70 -3.11 -17.28
C THR A 20 -14.21 -4.47 -17.73
N LEU A 21 -13.46 -5.18 -16.88
CA LEU A 21 -13.14 -6.59 -17.12
C LEU A 21 -14.48 -7.34 -17.28
N ARG A 22 -14.72 -7.97 -18.44
CA ARG A 22 -15.97 -8.68 -18.74
C ARG A 22 -15.71 -10.19 -18.86
N GLY A 23 -16.68 -10.98 -18.40
CA GLY A 23 -16.70 -12.44 -18.56
C GLY A 23 -15.62 -13.18 -17.77
N HIS A 24 -15.01 -14.18 -18.40
CA HIS A 24 -14.06 -15.11 -17.77
C HIS A 24 -12.77 -14.45 -17.27
N TRP A 25 -12.30 -13.36 -17.91
CA TRP A 25 -11.12 -12.61 -17.47
C TRP A 25 -11.31 -11.92 -16.12
N LEU A 26 -12.52 -11.42 -15.82
CA LEU A 26 -12.84 -10.88 -14.50
C LEU A 26 -12.85 -11.98 -13.43
N GLY A 27 -13.36 -13.16 -13.79
CA GLY A 27 -13.34 -14.34 -12.92
C GLY A 27 -11.91 -14.72 -12.54
N LEU A 28 -11.04 -14.87 -13.54
CA LEU A 28 -9.62 -15.19 -13.31
C LEU A 28 -8.92 -14.13 -12.47
N ALA A 29 -9.09 -12.84 -12.77
CA ALA A 29 -8.49 -11.75 -12.00
C ALA A 29 -8.92 -11.77 -10.53
N ARG A 30 -10.18 -12.12 -10.24
CA ARG A 30 -10.69 -12.25 -8.87
C ARG A 30 -10.15 -13.46 -8.15
N VAL A 31 -9.98 -14.59 -8.84
CA VAL A 31 -9.37 -15.78 -8.25
C VAL A 31 -7.92 -15.49 -7.88
N ILE A 32 -7.15 -14.90 -8.81
CA ILE A 32 -5.75 -14.50 -8.55
C ILE A 32 -5.69 -13.50 -7.38
N TRP A 33 -6.53 -12.45 -7.41
CA TRP A 33 -6.60 -11.48 -6.33
C TRP A 33 -6.95 -12.14 -4.99
N ALA A 34 -7.94 -13.04 -4.94
CA ALA A 34 -8.33 -13.72 -3.72
C ALA A 34 -7.21 -14.61 -3.17
N LEU A 35 -6.48 -15.33 -4.03
CA LEU A 35 -5.30 -16.09 -3.63
C LEU A 35 -4.21 -15.19 -3.05
N CYS A 36 -3.96 -14.02 -3.66
CA CYS A 36 -3.03 -13.03 -3.12
C CYS A 36 -3.47 -12.52 -1.74
N ILE A 37 -4.75 -12.23 -1.55
CA ILE A 37 -5.29 -11.79 -0.24
C ILE A 37 -5.18 -12.91 0.80
N LEU A 38 -5.49 -14.16 0.44
CA LEU A 38 -5.33 -15.31 1.35
C LEU A 38 -3.88 -15.51 1.77
N LEU A 39 -2.94 -15.33 0.84
CA LEU A 39 -1.51 -15.30 1.16
C LEU A 39 -1.18 -14.20 2.17
N GLN A 40 -1.69 -12.98 1.98
CA GLN A 40 -1.45 -11.87 2.91
C GLN A 40 -2.01 -12.17 4.32
N ILE A 41 -3.21 -12.76 4.40
CA ILE A 41 -3.81 -13.17 5.68
C ILE A 41 -2.96 -14.23 6.37
N ALA A 42 -2.53 -15.27 5.63
CA ALA A 42 -1.70 -16.34 6.17
C ALA A 42 -0.37 -15.79 6.70
N LEU A 43 0.26 -14.85 5.99
CA LEU A 43 1.49 -14.19 6.43
C LEU A 43 1.29 -13.38 7.71
N VAL A 44 0.22 -12.59 7.85
CA VAL A 44 -0.07 -11.87 9.11
C VAL A 44 -0.29 -12.82 10.27
N VAL A 45 -1.10 -13.86 10.06
CA VAL A 45 -1.41 -14.83 11.12
C VAL A 45 -0.14 -15.54 11.60
N ALA A 46 0.83 -15.80 10.72
CA ALA A 46 2.14 -16.33 11.09
C ALA A 46 3.07 -15.25 11.70
N ALA A 47 3.01 -14.01 11.21
CA ALA A 47 3.91 -12.93 11.62
C ALA A 47 3.63 -12.43 13.03
N ILE A 48 2.36 -12.36 13.46
CA ILE A 48 1.98 -11.90 14.80
C ILE A 48 2.67 -12.70 15.92
N PRO A 49 2.53 -14.04 16.01
CA PRO A 49 3.21 -14.82 17.03
C PRO A 49 4.72 -14.81 16.84
N ALA A 50 5.22 -14.81 15.60
CA ALA A 50 6.65 -14.76 15.33
C ALA A 50 7.28 -13.47 15.88
N TYR A 51 6.65 -12.32 15.63
CA TYR A 51 7.08 -11.03 16.11
C TYR A 51 7.03 -10.93 17.64
N TYR A 52 5.94 -11.43 18.26
CA TYR A 52 5.85 -11.49 19.72
C TYR A 52 6.98 -12.32 20.34
N LEU A 53 7.27 -13.50 19.78
CA LEU A 53 8.34 -14.36 20.27
C LEU A 53 9.72 -13.71 20.11
N GLN A 54 9.97 -13.06 18.98
CA GLN A 54 11.21 -12.30 18.76
C GLN A 54 11.39 -11.22 19.85
N LEU A 55 10.34 -10.46 20.15
CA LEU A 55 10.42 -9.38 21.13
C LEU A 55 10.47 -9.88 22.59
N ARG A 56 9.96 -11.07 22.87
CA ARG A 56 9.90 -11.64 24.23
C ARG A 56 11.28 -12.09 24.72
N THR A 57 12.21 -12.39 23.83
CA THR A 57 13.59 -12.73 24.14
C THR A 57 14.55 -11.69 23.56
N PRO A 58 14.51 -10.44 24.08
CA PRO A 58 15.38 -9.39 23.57
C PRO A 58 16.85 -9.65 23.93
N PRO A 59 17.82 -9.05 23.19
CA PRO A 59 19.22 -9.07 23.56
C PRO A 59 19.48 -8.59 24.99
N GLU A 60 20.57 -9.03 25.61
CA GLU A 60 20.87 -8.73 27.01
C GLU A 60 20.89 -7.24 27.33
N ALA A 61 21.46 -6.43 26.44
CA ALA A 61 21.52 -4.99 26.57
C ALA A 61 20.11 -4.36 26.58
N VAL A 62 19.23 -4.85 25.69
CA VAL A 62 17.83 -4.41 25.60
C VAL A 62 17.04 -4.83 26.85
N ARG A 63 17.31 -6.04 27.37
CA ARG A 63 16.70 -6.57 28.59
C ARG A 63 17.08 -5.76 29.83
N ALA A 64 18.36 -5.39 29.95
CA ALA A 64 18.85 -4.54 31.05
C ALA A 64 18.20 -3.15 31.02
N ALA A 65 18.15 -2.54 29.84
CA ALA A 65 17.50 -1.26 29.62
C ALA A 65 15.99 -1.27 29.95
N LEU A 66 15.27 -2.34 29.59
CA LEU A 66 13.88 -2.51 29.99
C LEU A 66 13.72 -2.62 31.52
N ALA A 67 14.65 -3.29 32.19
CA ALA A 67 14.63 -3.43 33.65
C ALA A 67 14.85 -2.09 34.36
N GLU A 68 15.76 -1.24 33.85
CA GLU A 68 15.96 0.13 34.36
C GLU A 68 14.70 1.00 34.23
N LEU A 69 13.95 0.81 33.14
CA LEU A 69 12.66 1.48 32.91
C LEU A 69 11.50 0.85 33.70
N GLY A 70 11.73 -0.23 34.44
CA GLY A 70 10.68 -0.97 35.16
C GLY A 70 9.67 -1.69 34.25
N LEU A 71 10.01 -1.91 32.98
CA LEU A 71 9.15 -2.57 32.00
C LEU A 71 9.45 -4.06 31.92
N SER A 72 8.42 -4.90 31.99
CA SER A 72 8.61 -6.33 31.75
C SER A 72 8.77 -6.61 30.25
N PRO A 73 9.68 -7.52 29.83
CA PRO A 73 9.83 -7.91 28.44
C PRO A 73 8.53 -8.44 27.81
N GLY A 74 7.68 -9.11 28.61
CA GLY A 74 6.40 -9.63 28.15
C GLY A 74 5.38 -8.54 27.84
N LEU A 75 5.25 -7.51 28.68
CA LEU A 75 4.36 -6.37 28.44
C LEU A 75 4.83 -5.56 27.23
N TYR A 76 6.14 -5.34 27.15
CA TYR A 76 6.78 -4.65 26.05
C TYR A 76 6.54 -5.37 24.70
N ALA A 77 6.77 -6.68 24.64
CA ALA A 77 6.52 -7.50 23.45
C ALA A 77 5.04 -7.49 23.06
N ALA A 78 4.13 -7.57 24.03
CA ALA A 78 2.69 -7.52 23.80
C ALA A 78 2.26 -6.17 23.21
N TYR A 79 2.79 -5.06 23.74
CA TYR A 79 2.48 -3.72 23.28
C TYR A 79 2.86 -3.50 21.81
N LEU A 80 4.11 -3.75 21.43
CA LEU A 80 4.55 -3.55 20.04
C LEU A 80 3.85 -4.50 19.06
N THR A 81 3.61 -5.73 19.49
CA THR A 81 2.82 -6.70 18.69
C THR A 81 1.40 -6.17 18.47
N ALA A 82 0.76 -5.63 19.50
CA ALA A 82 -0.59 -5.06 19.40
C ALA A 82 -0.61 -3.85 18.46
N VAL A 83 0.39 -2.97 18.51
CA VAL A 83 0.50 -1.82 17.59
C VAL A 83 0.52 -2.26 16.13
N LEU A 84 1.38 -3.23 15.77
CA LEU A 84 1.44 -3.75 14.41
C LEU A 84 0.18 -4.54 14.01
N ALA A 85 -0.42 -5.27 14.94
CA ALA A 85 -1.67 -5.99 14.70
C ALA A 85 -2.84 -5.03 14.43
N ILE A 86 -2.94 -3.93 15.17
CA ILE A 86 -3.94 -2.86 14.95
C ILE A 86 -3.74 -2.22 13.57
N PHE A 87 -2.49 -1.91 13.21
CA PHE A 87 -2.18 -1.38 11.89
C PHE A 87 -2.58 -2.33 10.76
N SER A 88 -2.23 -3.61 10.90
CA SER A 88 -2.60 -4.67 9.96
C SER A 88 -4.11 -4.76 9.83
N LEU A 89 -4.83 -4.80 10.95
CA LEU A 89 -6.30 -4.85 10.99
C LEU A 89 -6.91 -3.64 10.27
N GLY A 90 -6.38 -2.43 10.51
CA GLY A 90 -6.83 -1.22 9.82
C GLY A 90 -6.64 -1.31 8.30
N CYS A 91 -5.49 -1.82 7.86
CA CYS A 91 -5.20 -2.04 6.44
C CYS A 91 -6.17 -3.06 5.80
N PHE A 92 -6.36 -4.22 6.43
CA PHE A 92 -7.27 -5.27 5.94
C PHE A 92 -8.74 -4.81 5.96
N ALA A 93 -9.15 -4.06 6.98
CA ALA A 93 -10.50 -3.52 7.07
C ALA A 93 -10.79 -2.57 5.89
N VAL A 94 -9.89 -1.62 5.61
CA VAL A 94 -10.07 -0.72 4.47
C VAL A 94 -9.97 -1.49 3.15
N ALA A 95 -9.02 -2.42 3.00
CA ALA A 95 -8.89 -3.27 1.82
C ALA A 95 -10.21 -4.02 1.52
N ALA A 96 -10.82 -4.62 2.54
CA ALA A 96 -12.09 -5.32 2.42
C ALA A 96 -13.23 -4.37 2.01
N VAL A 97 -13.29 -3.16 2.60
CA VAL A 97 -14.27 -2.14 2.20
C VAL A 97 -14.09 -1.73 0.73
N VAL A 98 -12.85 -1.54 0.27
CA VAL A 98 -12.54 -1.20 -1.14
C VAL A 98 -13.01 -2.32 -2.07
N ALA A 99 -12.62 -3.56 -1.77
CA ALA A 99 -12.95 -4.73 -2.58
C ALA A 99 -14.46 -4.99 -2.61
N TRP A 100 -15.15 -4.88 -1.48
CA TRP A 100 -16.59 -5.07 -1.39
C TRP A 100 -17.35 -4.03 -2.22
N ARG A 101 -16.95 -2.75 -2.12
CA ARG A 101 -17.65 -1.67 -2.84
C ARG A 101 -17.51 -1.76 -4.35
N ARG A 102 -16.37 -2.24 -4.89
CA ARG A 102 -16.16 -2.26 -6.34
C ARG A 102 -15.28 -3.39 -6.88
N SER A 103 -15.55 -4.64 -6.50
CA SER A 103 -14.84 -5.84 -6.99
C SER A 103 -14.86 -6.06 -8.52
N ARG A 104 -15.59 -5.25 -9.30
CA ARG A 104 -15.60 -5.26 -10.78
C ARG A 104 -14.61 -4.27 -11.39
N ASP A 105 -14.06 -3.38 -10.58
CA ASP A 105 -13.08 -2.38 -10.99
C ASP A 105 -11.65 -2.88 -10.66
N ALA A 106 -10.80 -2.90 -11.67
CA ALA A 106 -9.39 -3.27 -11.51
C ALA A 106 -8.66 -2.36 -10.51
N MET A 107 -8.95 -1.06 -10.48
CA MET A 107 -8.31 -0.13 -9.56
C MET A 107 -8.64 -0.48 -8.11
N ALA A 108 -9.89 -0.85 -7.84
CA ALA A 108 -10.32 -1.23 -6.51
C ALA A 108 -9.61 -2.51 -6.04
N LEU A 109 -9.42 -3.50 -6.92
CA LEU A 109 -8.66 -4.72 -6.60
C LEU A 109 -7.17 -4.43 -6.37
N ILE A 110 -6.56 -3.54 -7.18
CA ILE A 110 -5.17 -3.12 -7.03
C ILE A 110 -4.96 -2.37 -5.71
N VAL A 111 -5.82 -1.40 -5.39
CA VAL A 111 -5.77 -0.65 -4.12
C VAL A 111 -6.02 -1.55 -2.93
N SER A 112 -7.00 -2.47 -3.03
CA SER A 112 -7.23 -3.47 -1.99
C SER A 112 -6.01 -4.36 -1.76
N LEU A 113 -5.35 -4.81 -2.83
CA LEU A 113 -4.14 -5.62 -2.73
C LEU A 113 -2.99 -4.82 -2.12
N LEU A 114 -2.78 -3.57 -2.55
CA LEU A 114 -1.80 -2.63 -1.99
C LEU A 114 -1.97 -2.48 -0.47
N LEU A 115 -3.20 -2.27 -0.01
CA LEU A 115 -3.47 -2.12 1.42
C LEU A 115 -3.25 -3.43 2.18
N ALA A 116 -3.68 -4.57 1.62
CA ALA A 116 -3.49 -5.88 2.25
C ALA A 116 -2.00 -6.26 2.35
N THR A 117 -1.20 -6.04 1.30
CA THR A 117 0.25 -6.30 1.34
C THR A 117 0.97 -5.36 2.30
N MET A 118 0.57 -4.09 2.36
CA MET A 118 1.13 -3.12 3.31
C MET A 118 0.87 -3.53 4.77
N GLY A 119 -0.34 -4.03 5.06
CA GLY A 119 -0.68 -4.57 6.38
C GLY A 119 0.03 -5.89 6.69
N ALA A 120 0.30 -6.72 5.67
CA ALA A 120 0.86 -8.05 5.87
C ALA A 120 2.37 -8.11 5.95
N VAL A 121 3.06 -7.31 5.15
CA VAL A 121 4.51 -7.39 5.01
C VAL A 121 5.11 -5.99 5.18
N ASN A 122 5.42 -5.70 6.44
CA ASN A 122 6.22 -4.57 6.89
C ASN A 122 7.58 -5.09 7.39
N ALA A 123 8.57 -4.19 7.54
CA ALA A 123 9.93 -4.60 7.92
C ALA A 123 9.99 -5.43 9.22
N PRO A 124 9.29 -5.05 10.32
CA PRO A 124 9.26 -5.87 11.54
C PRO A 124 8.72 -7.28 11.34
N TYR A 125 7.62 -7.45 10.60
CA TYR A 125 7.04 -8.77 10.31
C TYR A 125 7.91 -9.60 9.37
N ALA A 126 8.51 -8.99 8.35
CA ALA A 126 9.42 -9.68 7.44
C ALA A 126 10.63 -10.26 8.19
N GLU A 127 11.27 -9.45 9.04
CA GLU A 127 12.41 -9.86 9.85
C GLU A 127 12.06 -11.00 10.82
N ALA A 128 10.90 -10.91 11.48
CA ALA A 128 10.44 -11.95 12.41
C ALA A 128 10.16 -13.28 11.71
N LEU A 129 9.48 -13.23 10.57
CA LEU A 129 9.19 -14.42 9.76
C LEU A 129 10.46 -15.06 9.21
N GLU A 130 11.43 -14.27 8.76
CA GLU A 130 12.70 -14.80 8.25
C GLU A 130 13.50 -15.51 9.35
N LYS A 131 13.56 -14.94 10.56
CA LYS A 131 14.27 -15.54 11.70
C LYS A 131 13.65 -16.84 12.19
N LEU A 132 12.32 -16.88 12.33
CA LEU A 132 11.61 -18.02 12.95
C LEU A 132 11.13 -19.07 11.94
N HIS A 133 10.85 -18.65 10.71
CA HIS A 133 10.33 -19.52 9.65
C HIS A 133 11.04 -19.26 8.30
N PRO A 134 12.31 -19.65 8.14
CA PRO A 134 13.09 -19.40 6.91
C PRO A 134 12.43 -19.93 5.62
N ILE A 135 11.53 -20.92 5.72
CA ILE A 135 10.76 -21.46 4.59
C ILE A 135 9.75 -20.45 4.02
N LEU A 136 9.30 -19.48 4.83
CA LEU A 136 8.34 -18.45 4.43
C LEU A 136 8.98 -17.27 3.70
N VAL A 137 10.30 -17.26 3.51
CA VAL A 137 10.97 -16.12 2.85
C VAL A 137 10.48 -15.92 1.41
N TRP A 138 10.25 -16.99 0.64
CA TRP A 138 9.71 -16.85 -0.72
C TRP A 138 8.30 -16.23 -0.73
N PRO A 139 7.34 -16.70 0.09
CA PRO A 139 6.07 -16.00 0.32
C PRO A 139 6.18 -14.52 0.71
N VAL A 140 7.13 -14.18 1.60
CA VAL A 140 7.38 -12.81 2.04
C VAL A 140 7.88 -11.96 0.87
N GLU A 141 8.92 -12.40 0.15
CA GLU A 141 9.49 -11.70 -1.01
C GLU A 141 8.47 -11.51 -2.15
N LEU A 142 7.65 -12.52 -2.42
CA LEU A 142 6.54 -12.39 -3.35
C LEU A 142 5.58 -11.28 -2.91
N SER A 143 5.28 -11.20 -1.62
CA SER A 143 4.36 -10.19 -1.08
C SER A 143 4.95 -8.78 -1.09
N VAL A 144 6.27 -8.63 -0.85
CA VAL A 144 6.98 -7.36 -1.06
C VAL A 144 6.95 -6.96 -2.54
N SER A 145 7.14 -7.93 -3.44
CA SER A 145 7.05 -7.68 -4.88
C SER A 145 5.65 -7.20 -5.28
N LEU A 146 4.60 -7.85 -4.75
CA LEU A 146 3.22 -7.43 -4.95
C LEU A 146 2.94 -6.04 -4.39
N LEU A 147 3.54 -5.68 -3.24
CA LEU A 147 3.45 -4.33 -2.67
C LEU A 147 4.04 -3.28 -3.63
N VAL A 148 5.27 -3.49 -4.10
CA VAL A 148 5.96 -2.57 -5.02
C VAL A 148 5.19 -2.44 -6.34
N CYS A 149 4.81 -3.56 -6.95
CA CYS A 149 4.05 -3.56 -8.19
C CYS A 149 2.69 -2.86 -8.02
N SER A 150 1.98 -3.10 -6.92
CA SER A 150 0.69 -2.46 -6.66
C SER A 150 0.84 -0.96 -6.46
N LEU A 151 1.89 -0.50 -5.77
CA LEU A 151 2.18 0.93 -5.60
C LEU A 151 2.44 1.61 -6.95
N LEU A 152 3.27 1.00 -7.79
CA LEU A 152 3.57 1.49 -9.14
C LEU A 152 2.30 1.54 -10.00
N LEU A 153 1.50 0.48 -9.98
CA LEU A 153 0.22 0.44 -10.69
C LEU A 153 -0.70 1.57 -10.22
N VAL A 154 -0.84 1.81 -8.91
CA VAL A 154 -1.60 2.95 -8.39
C VAL A 154 -1.03 4.28 -8.91
N LEU A 155 0.28 4.50 -8.83
CA LEU A 155 0.90 5.74 -9.34
C LEU A 155 0.66 5.98 -10.83
N PHE A 156 0.58 4.94 -11.66
CA PHE A 156 0.36 5.15 -13.09
C PHE A 156 -1.12 5.10 -13.51
N LEU A 157 -1.97 4.38 -12.79
CA LEU A 157 -3.36 4.11 -13.19
C LEU A 157 -4.41 4.87 -12.37
N PHE A 158 -4.09 5.32 -11.16
CA PHE A 158 -5.06 5.96 -10.29
C PHE A 158 -5.51 7.33 -10.84
N PRO A 159 -6.80 7.68 -10.74
CA PRO A 159 -7.92 6.93 -10.14
C PRO A 159 -8.75 6.05 -11.10
N ASP A 160 -8.56 6.16 -12.42
CA ASP A 160 -9.52 5.75 -13.44
C ASP A 160 -9.10 4.57 -14.35
N ASN A 161 -8.01 3.87 -14.00
CA ASN A 161 -7.38 2.79 -14.79
C ASN A 161 -6.86 3.23 -16.17
N ARG A 162 -6.62 4.52 -16.37
CA ARG A 162 -6.17 5.02 -17.67
C ARG A 162 -4.73 5.49 -17.58
N PHE A 163 -3.88 4.93 -18.45
CA PHE A 163 -2.57 5.49 -18.69
C PHE A 163 -2.67 6.80 -19.47
N VAL A 164 -1.97 7.82 -18.97
CA VAL A 164 -1.94 9.15 -19.56
C VAL A 164 -0.48 9.59 -19.62
N PRO A 165 0.11 9.78 -20.83
CA PRO A 165 -0.46 9.49 -22.15
C PRO A 165 -0.59 7.98 -22.44
N ARG A 166 -1.57 7.56 -23.25
CA ARG A 166 -1.84 6.14 -23.56
C ARG A 166 -0.64 5.38 -24.14
N ARG A 167 0.24 6.08 -24.87
CA ARG A 167 1.46 5.52 -25.47
C ARG A 167 2.52 5.13 -24.42
N ALA A 168 2.42 5.65 -23.20
CA ALA A 168 3.30 5.26 -22.10
C ALA A 168 2.92 3.91 -21.47
N LEU A 169 1.76 3.33 -21.82
CA LEU A 169 1.31 2.05 -21.27
C LEU A 169 2.32 0.91 -21.54
N ALA A 170 2.72 0.72 -22.80
CA ALA A 170 3.62 -0.36 -23.19
C ALA A 170 5.00 -0.29 -22.49
N PRO A 171 5.72 0.85 -22.52
CA PRO A 171 7.01 0.92 -21.84
C PRO A 171 6.89 0.81 -20.33
N VAL A 172 5.84 1.37 -19.70
CA VAL A 172 5.64 1.24 -18.25
C VAL A 172 5.24 -0.18 -17.87
N ALA A 173 4.38 -0.85 -18.63
CA ALA A 173 4.01 -2.23 -18.38
C ALA A 173 5.22 -3.17 -18.52
N LEU A 174 6.04 -2.98 -19.56
CA LEU A 174 7.30 -3.71 -19.73
C LEU A 174 8.25 -3.45 -18.56
N TRP A 175 8.36 -2.19 -18.12
CA TRP A 175 9.20 -1.82 -16.98
C TRP A 175 8.70 -2.44 -15.66
N ILE A 176 7.40 -2.41 -15.38
CA ILE A 176 6.81 -3.08 -14.20
C ILE A 176 7.04 -4.60 -14.26
N ALA A 177 6.91 -5.22 -15.44
CA ALA A 177 7.18 -6.64 -15.62
C ALA A 177 8.68 -6.95 -15.40
N ALA A 178 9.59 -6.11 -15.91
CA ALA A 178 11.02 -6.25 -15.67
C ALA A 178 11.36 -6.11 -14.19
N VAL A 179 10.77 -5.12 -13.50
CA VAL A 179 10.89 -4.97 -12.05
C VAL A 179 10.38 -6.19 -11.32
N LEU A 180 9.21 -6.74 -11.69
CA LEU A 180 8.68 -7.95 -11.06
C LEU A 180 9.62 -9.17 -11.25
N VAL A 181 10.12 -9.38 -12.47
CA VAL A 181 11.07 -10.48 -12.74
C VAL A 181 12.37 -10.30 -11.96
N MET A 182 12.88 -9.08 -11.89
CA MET A 182 14.07 -8.77 -11.09
C MET A 182 13.81 -9.01 -9.61
N LEU A 183 12.71 -8.52 -9.07
CA LEU A 183 12.34 -8.71 -7.67
C LEU A 183 12.21 -10.19 -7.29
N LEU A 184 11.61 -11.01 -8.15
CA LEU A 184 11.49 -12.46 -7.91
C LEU A 184 12.82 -13.20 -8.02
N GLY A 185 13.75 -12.70 -8.85
CA GLY A 185 15.05 -13.33 -9.08
C GLY A 185 16.13 -12.91 -8.08
N THR A 186 16.14 -11.64 -7.66
CA THR A 186 17.13 -11.12 -6.71
C THR A 186 16.62 -11.15 -5.28
N GLY A 187 15.32 -10.95 -5.03
CA GLY A 187 14.81 -10.60 -3.71
C GLY A 187 15.13 -9.14 -3.35
N LEU A 188 14.28 -8.49 -2.55
CA LEU A 188 14.60 -7.19 -1.97
C LEU A 188 15.38 -7.30 -0.66
N TYR A 189 15.22 -8.42 0.05
CA TYR A 189 15.87 -8.67 1.34
C TYR A 189 17.04 -9.66 1.23
N ARG A 190 17.01 -10.53 0.23
CA ARG A 190 18.13 -11.43 -0.08
C ARG A 190 19.09 -10.74 -1.05
N VAL A 191 20.32 -10.52 -0.61
CA VAL A 191 21.51 -10.20 -1.45
C VAL A 191 21.60 -8.75 -1.94
N GLU A 192 22.86 -8.31 -2.09
CA GLU A 192 23.36 -7.09 -2.71
C GLU A 192 22.76 -6.84 -4.09
N ALA A 193 21.48 -6.44 -4.14
CA ALA A 193 20.88 -5.98 -5.39
C ALA A 193 21.81 -4.88 -5.94
N PRO A 194 22.23 -4.97 -7.22
CA PRO A 194 23.15 -4.01 -7.77
C PRO A 194 22.63 -2.58 -7.57
N GLN A 195 23.50 -1.61 -7.28
CA GLN A 195 23.07 -0.23 -7.00
C GLN A 195 22.15 0.36 -8.10
N TRP A 196 22.38 -0.03 -9.36
CA TRP A 196 21.54 0.38 -10.49
C TRP A 196 20.09 -0.08 -10.36
N PHE A 197 19.81 -1.19 -9.67
CA PHE A 197 18.45 -1.69 -9.45
C PHE A 197 17.63 -0.68 -8.63
N TYR A 198 18.21 -0.14 -7.56
CA TYR A 198 17.57 0.91 -6.77
C TYR A 198 17.36 2.20 -7.55
N VAL A 199 18.30 2.56 -8.45
CA VAL A 199 18.15 3.71 -9.36
C VAL A 199 16.99 3.50 -10.32
N VAL A 200 16.84 2.30 -10.87
CA VAL A 200 15.72 1.94 -11.75
C VAL A 200 14.39 2.03 -11.00
N LEU A 201 14.30 1.47 -9.79
CA LEU A 201 13.12 1.56 -8.93
C LEU A 201 12.77 3.02 -8.60
N LEU A 202 13.75 3.81 -8.17
CA LEU A 202 13.58 5.23 -7.84
C LEU A 202 13.13 6.03 -9.06
N GLY A 203 13.72 5.78 -10.23
CA GLY A 203 13.33 6.40 -11.49
C GLY A 203 11.87 6.11 -11.85
N GLY A 204 11.42 4.88 -11.62
CA GLY A 204 10.02 4.50 -11.85
C GLY A 204 9.03 5.13 -10.87
N PHE A 205 9.37 5.18 -9.58
CA PHE A 205 8.57 5.93 -8.60
C PHE A 205 8.51 7.42 -8.95
N GLY A 206 9.64 8.03 -9.31
CA GLY A 206 9.72 9.41 -9.77
C GLY A 206 8.86 9.66 -11.00
N ALA A 207 8.92 8.78 -12.01
CA ALA A 207 8.08 8.85 -13.19
C ALA A 207 6.58 8.73 -12.85
N GLY A 208 6.23 7.85 -11.91
CA GLY A 208 4.87 7.70 -11.40
C GLY A 208 4.35 8.97 -10.72
N VAL A 209 5.17 9.60 -9.88
CA VAL A 209 4.83 10.89 -9.24
C VAL A 209 4.65 11.99 -10.29
N VAL A 210 5.55 12.09 -11.27
CA VAL A 210 5.42 13.06 -12.37
C VAL A 210 4.13 12.82 -13.17
N ALA A 211 3.78 11.55 -13.43
CA ALA A 211 2.54 11.18 -14.10
C ALA A 211 1.30 11.60 -13.30
N GLN A 212 1.29 11.40 -11.98
CA GLN A 212 0.21 11.87 -11.10
C GLN A 212 0.11 13.39 -11.07
N ILE A 213 1.23 14.12 -11.02
CA ILE A 213 1.24 15.59 -11.08
C ILE A 213 0.67 16.09 -12.41
N TYR A 214 1.12 15.51 -13.53
CA TYR A 214 0.63 15.85 -14.87
C TYR A 214 -0.88 15.61 -14.96
N ARG A 215 -1.34 14.43 -14.52
CA ARG A 215 -2.76 14.06 -14.53
C ARG A 215 -3.59 14.99 -13.67
N TYR A 216 -3.14 15.31 -12.45
CA TYR A 216 -3.83 16.24 -11.56
C TYR A 216 -3.97 17.63 -12.18
N LYS A 217 -2.93 18.14 -12.85
CA LYS A 217 -2.95 19.49 -13.45
C LYS A 217 -3.76 19.58 -14.74
N ARG A 218 -3.62 18.59 -15.64
CA ARG A 218 -4.07 18.71 -17.04
C ARG A 218 -5.29 17.88 -17.40
N VAL A 219 -5.59 16.81 -16.66
CA VAL A 219 -6.59 15.81 -17.09
C VAL A 219 -7.69 15.58 -16.05
N SER A 220 -7.36 15.65 -14.77
CA SER A 220 -8.28 15.26 -13.70
C SER A 220 -9.47 16.19 -13.55
N ASP A 221 -10.66 15.62 -13.44
CA ASP A 221 -11.89 16.36 -13.08
C ASP A 221 -11.91 16.77 -11.59
N ARG A 222 -12.98 17.47 -11.17
CA ARG A 222 -13.10 17.96 -9.78
C ARG A 222 -13.12 16.83 -8.76
N LEU A 223 -13.76 15.71 -9.08
CA LEU A 223 -13.88 14.56 -8.18
C LEU A 223 -12.53 13.88 -8.05
N GLN A 224 -11.90 13.52 -9.17
CA GLN A 224 -10.58 12.89 -9.24
C GLN A 224 -9.52 13.68 -8.49
N ARG A 225 -9.54 15.02 -8.59
CA ARG A 225 -8.63 15.89 -7.81
C ARG A 225 -8.83 15.75 -6.31
N GLN A 226 -10.07 15.65 -5.82
CA GLN A 226 -10.32 15.45 -4.38
C GLN A 226 -9.81 14.09 -3.93
N GLN A 227 -10.01 13.06 -4.75
CA GLN A 227 -9.53 11.71 -4.47
C GLN A 227 -8.00 11.66 -4.36
N THR A 228 -7.30 12.25 -5.33
CA THR A 228 -5.84 12.38 -5.30
C THR A 228 -5.38 13.17 -4.08
N LYS A 229 -6.08 14.24 -3.67
CA LYS A 229 -5.72 15.02 -2.47
C LYS A 229 -5.73 14.17 -1.19
N TRP A 230 -6.73 13.32 -1.00
CA TRP A 230 -6.79 12.44 0.17
C TRP A 230 -5.69 11.39 0.16
N VAL A 231 -5.41 10.78 -1.00
CA VAL A 231 -4.29 9.85 -1.15
C VAL A 231 -2.97 10.55 -0.83
N VAL A 232 -2.72 11.72 -1.43
CA VAL A 232 -1.51 12.53 -1.19
C VAL A 232 -1.40 12.96 0.27
N PHE A 233 -2.51 13.32 0.92
CA PHE A 233 -2.53 13.65 2.34
C PHE A 233 -2.08 12.45 3.19
N GLY A 234 -2.63 11.25 2.96
CA GLY A 234 -2.26 10.05 3.71
C GLY A 234 -0.78 9.68 3.51
N VAL A 235 -0.29 9.74 2.27
CA VAL A 235 1.13 9.48 1.95
C VAL A 235 2.03 10.55 2.57
N ALA A 236 1.67 11.83 2.50
CA ALA A 236 2.45 12.91 3.10
C ALA A 236 2.49 12.79 4.62
N ALA A 237 1.38 12.44 5.27
CA ALA A 237 1.33 12.21 6.71
C ALA A 237 2.23 11.03 7.12
N ALA A 238 2.21 9.93 6.36
CA ALA A 238 3.10 8.79 6.60
C ALA A 238 4.58 9.17 6.44
N LEU A 239 4.95 9.90 5.38
CA LEU A 239 6.33 10.36 5.15
C LEU A 239 6.79 11.35 6.21
N VAL A 240 5.96 12.32 6.58
CA VAL A 240 6.27 13.28 7.65
C VAL A 240 6.47 12.55 8.96
N GLY A 241 5.62 11.58 9.30
CA GLY A 241 5.80 10.74 10.47
C GLY A 241 7.11 9.94 10.43
N GLN A 242 7.41 9.28 9.31
CA GLN A 242 8.66 8.54 9.12
C GLN A 242 9.89 9.42 9.35
N LEU A 243 9.91 10.62 8.75
CA LEU A 243 11.01 11.56 8.89
C LEU A 243 11.09 12.14 10.31
N LEU A 244 9.95 12.50 10.90
CA LEU A 244 9.89 13.07 12.24
C LEU A 244 10.39 12.07 13.27
N PHE A 245 9.83 10.86 13.31
CA PHE A 245 10.23 9.86 14.30
C PHE A 245 11.67 9.35 14.05
N GLY A 246 12.08 9.21 12.78
CA GLY A 246 13.47 8.89 12.46
C GLY A 246 14.47 9.98 12.88
N TYR A 247 14.11 11.26 12.69
CA TYR A 247 14.97 12.38 13.07
C TYR A 247 14.98 12.64 14.58
N LEU A 248 13.84 12.47 15.26
CA LEU A 248 13.75 12.55 16.72
C LEU A 248 14.62 11.48 17.39
N ALA A 249 14.60 10.25 16.90
CA ALA A 249 15.49 9.19 17.38
C ALA A 249 16.98 9.54 17.20
N ALA A 250 17.33 10.25 16.12
CA ALA A 250 18.70 10.66 15.85
C ALA A 250 19.18 11.85 16.71
N LEU A 251 18.30 12.83 16.99
CA LEU A 251 18.64 14.04 17.75
C LEU A 251 18.56 13.86 19.27
N PHE A 252 17.65 13.01 19.73
CA PHE A 252 17.35 12.81 21.13
C PHE A 252 17.59 11.36 21.57
N PRO A 253 18.78 10.79 21.27
CA PRO A 253 19.04 9.37 21.52
C PRO A 253 18.95 9.03 23.02
N ALA A 254 19.29 9.94 23.93
CA ALA A 254 19.26 9.63 25.36
C ALA A 254 17.90 9.85 26.05
N SER A 255 16.92 10.51 25.41
CA SER A 255 15.69 10.97 26.07
C SER A 255 14.40 10.32 25.60
N LEU A 256 14.42 9.57 24.49
CA LEU A 256 13.23 8.86 23.97
C LEU A 256 13.30 7.34 24.19
N SER A 257 14.50 6.77 24.17
CA SER A 257 14.74 5.34 24.37
C SER A 257 16.19 5.08 24.77
N PRO A 258 16.49 4.04 25.57
CA PRO A 258 17.83 3.50 25.74
C PRO A 258 18.56 3.29 24.40
N SER A 259 19.88 3.55 24.38
CA SER A 259 20.69 3.56 23.16
C SER A 259 20.71 2.23 22.41
N GLU A 260 20.46 1.16 23.15
CA GLU A 260 20.38 -0.23 22.72
C GLU A 260 19.15 -0.50 21.83
N PHE A 261 18.15 0.41 21.86
CA PHE A 261 16.94 0.28 21.07
C PHE A 261 17.04 0.98 19.70
N HIS A 262 17.97 1.93 19.50
CA HIS A 262 17.99 2.76 18.29
C HIS A 262 18.23 1.97 17.01
N ALA A 263 17.45 2.31 15.97
CA ALA A 263 17.50 1.64 14.67
C ALA A 263 17.31 0.12 14.75
N THR A 264 16.72 -0.38 15.83
CA THR A 264 16.34 -1.79 15.98
C THR A 264 14.82 -1.92 16.00
N PRO A 265 14.28 -3.14 15.85
CA PRO A 265 12.87 -3.43 16.09
C PRO A 265 12.40 -3.10 17.52
N TYR A 266 13.32 -2.72 18.41
CA TYR A 266 13.05 -2.46 19.82
C TYR A 266 12.79 -0.98 20.18
N ASP A 267 12.90 -0.05 19.23
CA ASP A 267 12.60 1.37 19.49
C ASP A 267 11.09 1.61 19.62
N LEU A 268 10.62 1.72 20.86
CA LEU A 268 9.18 1.84 21.15
C LEU A 268 8.56 3.10 20.57
N ALA A 269 9.21 4.25 20.70
CA ALA A 269 8.69 5.54 20.26
C ALA A 269 8.64 5.60 18.73
N SER A 270 9.73 5.20 18.07
CA SER A 270 9.81 5.23 16.61
C SER A 270 8.89 4.20 15.97
N VAL A 271 8.90 2.94 16.44
CA VAL A 271 8.01 1.90 15.88
C VAL A 271 6.55 2.30 16.03
N THR A 272 6.15 2.79 17.21
CA THR A 272 4.77 3.25 17.45
C THR A 272 4.41 4.42 16.55
N GLY A 273 5.22 5.48 16.57
CA GLY A 273 4.96 6.71 15.85
C GLY A 273 4.92 6.51 14.33
N VAL A 274 5.88 5.78 13.79
CA VAL A 274 5.92 5.40 12.38
C VAL A 274 4.70 4.56 12.02
N THR A 275 4.40 3.50 12.76
CA THR A 275 3.28 2.59 12.44
C THR A 275 1.94 3.33 12.39
N PHE A 276 1.66 4.20 13.37
CA PHE A 276 0.44 5.02 13.34
C PHE A 276 0.45 6.07 12.23
N SER A 277 1.62 6.62 11.88
CA SER A 277 1.73 7.56 10.76
C SER A 277 1.39 6.90 9.43
N TYR A 278 1.81 5.64 9.24
CA TYR A 278 1.45 4.88 8.04
C TYR A 278 -0.04 4.51 8.00
N LEU A 279 -0.73 4.44 9.14
CA LEU A 279 -2.18 4.18 9.19
C LEU A 279 -3.00 5.31 8.51
N PHE A 280 -2.44 6.51 8.35
CA PHE A 280 -3.10 7.57 7.59
C PHE A 280 -3.31 7.22 6.10
N ILE A 281 -2.49 6.33 5.52
CA ILE A 281 -2.65 5.89 4.12
C ILE A 281 -3.97 5.13 3.92
N PRO A 282 -4.23 3.99 4.59
CA PRO A 282 -5.50 3.27 4.44
C PRO A 282 -6.68 4.14 4.88
N LEU A 283 -6.55 4.90 5.97
CA LEU A 283 -7.65 5.73 6.45
C LEU A 283 -8.01 6.84 5.45
N SER A 284 -7.04 7.51 4.83
CA SER A 284 -7.32 8.56 3.84
C SER A 284 -7.92 7.98 2.56
N ILE A 285 -7.48 6.80 2.12
CA ILE A 285 -8.08 6.08 0.99
C ILE A 285 -9.51 5.67 1.33
N GLY A 286 -9.76 5.16 2.53
CA GLY A 286 -11.09 4.86 3.03
C GLY A 286 -12.00 6.09 3.01
N ILE A 287 -11.52 7.24 3.49
CA ILE A 287 -12.26 8.51 3.44
C ILE A 287 -12.53 8.94 1.99
N ALA A 288 -11.54 8.84 1.10
CA ALA A 288 -11.70 9.17 -0.32
C ALA A 288 -12.83 8.34 -0.96
N ILE A 289 -12.90 7.05 -0.60
CA ILE A 289 -13.96 6.12 -1.05
C ILE A 289 -15.32 6.48 -0.47
N LEU A 290 -15.40 6.63 0.85
CA LEU A 290 -16.67 6.80 1.56
C LEU A 290 -17.30 8.18 1.33
N ARG A 291 -16.49 9.25 1.37
CA ARG A 291 -16.98 10.64 1.37
C ARG A 291 -17.08 11.25 -0.02
N TYR A 292 -16.13 10.93 -0.91
CA TYR A 292 -16.06 11.52 -2.25
C TYR A 292 -16.48 10.55 -3.33
N ARG A 293 -17.23 9.51 -2.96
CA ARG A 293 -17.78 8.50 -3.88
C ARG A 293 -16.72 8.13 -4.92
N LEU A 294 -15.51 7.74 -4.45
CA LEU A 294 -14.48 7.17 -5.32
C LEU A 294 -15.21 6.14 -6.16
N TRP A 295 -15.40 6.46 -7.44
CA TRP A 295 -16.12 5.65 -8.42
C TRP A 295 -17.67 5.65 -8.41
N ASP A 296 -18.31 6.82 -8.52
CA ASP A 296 -19.75 7.03 -8.80
C ASP A 296 -20.66 5.96 -8.18
N ILE A 297 -20.76 6.03 -6.86
CA ILE A 297 -21.80 5.31 -6.14
C ILE A 297 -22.98 6.27 -6.07
N ASP A 298 -23.98 6.04 -6.94
CA ASP A 298 -25.35 6.38 -6.59
C ASP A 298 -25.66 5.62 -5.31
N ILE A 299 -25.55 6.32 -4.18
CA ILE A 299 -26.12 5.82 -2.94
C ILE A 299 -27.60 5.68 -3.26
N ILE A 300 -28.09 4.45 -3.22
CA ILE A 300 -29.50 4.09 -3.22
C ILE A 300 -30.10 4.68 -1.94
N LEU A 301 -30.26 6.00 -1.92
CA LEU A 301 -30.86 6.82 -0.87
C LEU A 301 -31.96 7.71 -1.47
N ASN A 302 -32.39 7.43 -2.72
CA ASN A 302 -33.42 8.20 -3.41
C ASN A 302 -34.54 7.32 -4.01
N ARG A 303 -34.89 6.22 -3.33
CA ARG A 303 -36.13 5.49 -3.58
C ARG A 303 -36.85 5.13 -2.28
N THR A 304 -36.99 6.07 -1.35
CA THR A 304 -37.98 6.02 -0.25
C THR A 304 -38.17 7.40 0.40
N LEU A 305 -38.45 8.43 -0.40
CA LEU A 305 -39.19 9.62 0.03
C LEU A 305 -40.04 10.11 -1.14
#